data_AF-A0A6I3MBM9-F1
#
_entry.id   AF-A0A6I3MBM9-F1
#
_cell.length_a   1.000
_cell.length_b   1.000
_cell.length_c   1.000
_cell.angle_alpha   90.00
_cell.angle_beta   90.00
_cell.angle_gamma   90.00
#
_symmetry.space_group_name_H-M   'P 1'
#
loop_
_entity.id
_entity.type
_entity.pdbx_description
1 polymer ?
#
loop_
_entity_poly.entity_id
_entity_poly.type
_entity_poly.pdbx_seq_one_letter_code
_entity_poly.pdbx_strand_id
1 'polypeptide(L)'
;MKKNIKIILAIFLILIIGVFAYTEKIICTSKSTGKAIDENGNQIVYNKDEYVKLWLKNKNLKVTVIDTCCISQTEKAKIDIRNGKFLYYTSVNKEFCELEKLLKKYNIKLKKGADCGGSRLGGFNGFCYQEEMSKKIFEKYGSKLFDSLEEVAQKNYVLKNPTIEYIEDGIDIRAKYLGKNQKLR
;
A
#
# COMPACT_ATOMS: atom_id res chain seq x y z
N MET A 1 37.90 -21.74 56.82
CA MET A 1 37.75 -21.97 55.37
C MET A 1 36.62 -21.18 54.69
N LYS A 2 35.45 -20.94 55.30
CA LYS A 2 34.30 -20.26 54.63
C LYS A 2 34.52 -18.78 54.23
N LYS A 3 35.43 -18.05 54.90
CA LYS A 3 35.65 -16.61 54.65
C LYS A 3 36.42 -16.34 53.35
N ASN A 4 37.38 -17.20 53.03
CA ASN A 4 38.23 -17.07 51.84
C ASN A 4 37.46 -17.44 50.55
N ILE A 5 36.50 -18.37 50.64
CA ILE A 5 35.64 -18.76 49.51
C ILE A 5 34.75 -17.59 49.05
N LYS A 6 34.24 -16.76 49.97
CA LYS A 6 33.43 -15.58 49.62
C LYS A 6 34.24 -14.50 48.91
N ILE A 7 35.50 -14.31 49.29
CA ILE A 7 36.40 -13.35 48.64
C ILE A 7 36.77 -13.84 47.23
N ILE A 8 37.06 -15.14 47.07
CA ILE A 8 37.36 -15.73 45.76
C ILE A 8 36.15 -15.63 44.82
N LEU A 9 34.93 -15.91 45.30
CA LEU A 9 33.69 -15.76 44.53
C LEU A 9 33.42 -14.29 44.11
N ALA A 10 33.68 -13.33 45.00
CA ALA A 10 33.51 -11.91 44.68
C ALA A 10 34.50 -11.43 43.60
N ILE A 11 35.76 -11.88 43.64
CA ILE A 11 36.78 -11.56 42.64
C ILE A 11 36.41 -12.19 41.28
N PHE A 12 35.91 -13.42 41.28
CA PHE A 12 35.46 -14.09 40.06
C PHE A 12 34.26 -13.38 39.41
N LEU A 13 33.33 -12.85 40.21
CA LEU A 13 32.17 -12.10 39.71
C LEU A 13 32.59 -10.76 39.07
N ILE A 14 33.55 -10.06 39.66
CA ILE A 14 34.07 -8.78 39.13
C ILE A 14 34.83 -9.01 37.81
N LEU A 15 35.57 -10.12 37.69
CA LEU A 15 36.24 -10.48 36.44
C LEU A 15 35.24 -10.84 35.32
N ILE A 16 34.14 -11.54 35.63
CA ILE A 16 33.11 -11.85 34.64
C ILE A 16 32.43 -10.56 34.15
N ILE A 17 32.07 -9.64 35.05
CA ILE A 17 31.43 -8.36 34.68
C ILE A 17 32.39 -7.48 33.86
N GLY A 18 33.70 -7.49 34.18
CA GLY A 18 34.72 -6.76 33.44
C GLY A 18 34.92 -7.25 32.00
N VAL A 19 34.77 -8.56 31.75
CA VAL A 19 34.87 -9.15 30.40
C VAL A 19 33.65 -8.82 29.54
N PHE A 20 32.44 -8.73 30.12
CA PHE A 20 31.24 -8.34 29.36
C PHE A 20 31.15 -6.84 29.06
N ALA A 21 31.91 -5.98 29.76
CA ALA A 21 31.94 -4.55 29.49
C ALA A 21 32.85 -4.14 28.31
N TYR A 22 33.60 -5.08 27.71
CA TYR A 22 34.69 -4.76 26.79
C TYR A 22 34.66 -5.47 25.43
N THR A 23 33.48 -5.73 24.84
CA THR A 23 33.43 -6.07 23.40
C THR A 23 32.16 -5.57 22.71
N GLU A 24 32.00 -4.25 22.65
CA GLU A 24 31.30 -3.63 21.52
C GLU A 24 32.23 -2.62 20.85
N LYS A 25 33.30 -3.14 20.22
CA LYS A 25 33.78 -2.48 19.00
C LYS A 25 32.65 -2.64 17.99
N ILE A 26 31.76 -1.67 17.95
CA ILE A 26 30.91 -1.40 16.80
C ILE A 26 31.90 -1.14 15.67
N ILE A 27 32.21 -2.20 14.92
CA ILE A 27 32.82 -2.08 13.62
C ILE A 27 31.72 -1.43 12.79
N CYS A 28 31.76 -0.11 12.69
CA CYS A 28 31.11 0.61 11.61
C CYS A 28 31.80 0.16 10.33
N THR A 29 31.38 -0.98 9.78
CA THR A 29 31.66 -1.29 8.39
C THR A 29 30.99 -0.17 7.61
N SER A 30 31.82 0.69 7.01
CA SER A 30 31.34 1.61 5.99
C SER A 30 30.51 0.79 5.01
N LYS A 31 29.20 1.05 4.97
CA LYS A 31 28.25 0.42 4.05
C LYS A 31 28.89 0.48 2.67
N SER A 32 29.36 -0.66 2.15
CA SER A 32 30.06 -0.69 0.87
C SER A 32 29.12 -0.07 -0.16
N THR A 33 29.53 1.07 -0.72
CA THR A 33 28.80 1.81 -1.75
C THR A 33 28.84 1.10 -3.11
N GLY A 34 29.10 -0.21 -3.12
CA GLY A 34 28.95 -1.07 -4.29
C GLY A 34 27.47 -1.20 -4.62
N LYS A 35 27.11 -0.82 -5.84
CA LYS A 35 25.78 -1.12 -6.39
C LYS A 35 25.60 -2.64 -6.40
N ALA A 36 24.45 -3.13 -5.95
CA ALA A 36 24.14 -4.55 -6.04
C ALA A 36 24.02 -4.95 -7.52
N ILE A 37 24.61 -6.08 -7.88
CA ILE A 37 24.64 -6.62 -9.25
C ILE A 37 24.03 -8.03 -9.23
N ASP A 38 23.25 -8.38 -10.26
CA ASP A 38 22.69 -9.72 -10.42
C ASP A 38 23.68 -10.71 -11.06
N GLU A 39 23.27 -11.97 -11.22
CA GLU A 39 24.08 -13.02 -11.87
C GLU A 39 24.45 -12.72 -13.34
N ASN A 40 23.74 -11.80 -13.99
CA ASN A 40 23.94 -11.41 -15.37
C ASN A 40 24.78 -10.12 -15.51
N GLY A 41 25.29 -9.57 -14.41
CA GLY A 41 26.06 -8.33 -14.42
C GLY A 41 25.22 -7.05 -14.46
N ASN A 42 23.89 -7.13 -14.34
CA ASN A 42 23.01 -5.96 -14.34
C ASN A 42 22.92 -5.33 -12.94
N GLN A 43 22.82 -4.00 -12.88
CA GLN A 43 22.55 -3.30 -11.63
C GLN A 43 21.16 -3.66 -11.12
N ILE A 44 21.06 -4.03 -9.84
CA ILE A 44 19.80 -4.26 -9.14
C ILE A 44 19.25 -2.93 -8.62
N VAL A 45 17.95 -2.69 -8.85
CA VAL A 45 17.25 -1.47 -8.44
C VAL A 45 16.01 -1.83 -7.62
N TYR A 46 15.90 -1.23 -6.44
CA TYR A 46 14.87 -1.60 -5.45
C TYR A 46 13.69 -0.62 -5.35
N ASN A 47 13.86 0.60 -5.86
CA ASN A 47 12.84 1.65 -5.81
C ASN A 47 12.76 2.41 -7.15
N LYS A 48 11.56 2.92 -7.45
CA LYS A 48 11.25 3.56 -8.72
C LYS A 48 12.05 4.84 -8.98
N ASP A 49 12.35 5.61 -7.94
CA ASP A 49 13.05 6.89 -8.10
C ASP A 49 14.50 6.70 -8.53
N GLU A 50 15.18 5.69 -7.99
CA GLU A 50 16.50 5.28 -8.44
C GLU A 50 16.47 4.79 -9.89
N TYR A 51 15.46 3.98 -10.25
CA TYR A 51 15.27 3.53 -11.63
C TYR A 51 15.12 4.71 -12.58
N VAL A 52 14.27 5.68 -12.26
CA VAL A 52 14.06 6.89 -13.08
C VAL A 52 15.37 7.66 -13.25
N LYS A 53 16.12 7.86 -12.16
CA LYS A 53 17.43 8.54 -12.22
C LYS A 53 18.42 7.82 -13.13
N LEU A 54 18.43 6.49 -13.11
CA LEU A 54 19.30 5.67 -13.96
C LEU A 54 18.85 5.71 -15.42
N TRP A 55 17.55 5.56 -15.66
CA TRP A 55 16.96 5.59 -17.01
C TRP A 55 17.13 6.94 -17.70
N LEU A 56 16.99 8.05 -16.96
CA LEU A 56 17.24 9.40 -17.49
C LEU A 56 18.70 9.61 -17.92
N LYS A 57 19.65 8.93 -17.25
CA LYS A 57 21.08 8.99 -17.61
C LYS A 57 21.42 8.09 -18.80
N ASN A 58 20.81 6.91 -18.86
CA ASN A 58 20.99 5.96 -19.95
C ASN A 58 19.70 5.17 -20.18
N LYS A 59 18.99 5.51 -21.27
CA LYS A 59 17.72 4.87 -21.63
C LYS A 59 17.85 3.40 -22.03
N ASN A 60 19.05 2.97 -22.40
CA ASN A 60 19.37 1.59 -22.79
C ASN A 60 19.95 0.77 -21.63
N LEU A 61 19.97 1.32 -20.41
CA LEU A 61 20.51 0.63 -19.25
C LEU A 61 19.69 -0.63 -18.96
N LYS A 62 20.38 -1.78 -18.93
CA LYS A 62 19.82 -3.03 -18.43
C LYS A 62 19.95 -3.04 -16.91
N VAL A 63 18.82 -3.20 -16.23
CA VAL A 63 18.74 -3.28 -14.78
C VAL A 63 17.82 -4.41 -14.40
N THR A 64 18.06 -4.99 -13.23
CA THR A 64 17.16 -5.96 -12.60
C THR A 64 16.36 -5.25 -11.53
N VAL A 65 15.04 -5.24 -11.69
CA VAL A 65 14.14 -4.57 -10.75
C VAL A 65 13.62 -5.54 -9.72
N ILE A 66 13.79 -5.17 -8.44
CA ILE A 66 13.15 -5.82 -7.31
C ILE A 66 12.18 -4.81 -6.70
N ASP A 67 10.90 -4.95 -7.01
CA ASP A 67 9.88 -4.02 -6.53
C ASP A 67 9.52 -4.28 -5.05
N THR A 68 10.38 -3.77 -4.18
CA THR A 68 10.22 -3.89 -2.73
C THR A 68 8.93 -3.24 -2.21
N CYS A 69 8.43 -2.19 -2.86
CA CYS A 69 7.17 -1.55 -2.51
C CYS A 69 6.01 -2.52 -2.75
N CYS A 70 5.94 -3.09 -3.95
CA CYS A 70 4.90 -4.05 -4.31
C CYS A 70 4.96 -5.31 -3.43
N ILE A 71 6.15 -5.89 -3.22
CA ILE A 71 6.33 -7.05 -2.34
C ILE A 71 5.78 -6.75 -0.93
N SER A 72 6.17 -5.61 -0.34
CA SER A 72 5.70 -5.20 0.98
C SER A 72 4.18 -4.98 1.03
N GLN A 73 3.61 -4.34 0.02
CA GLN A 73 2.17 -4.07 -0.06
C GLN A 73 1.34 -5.34 -0.25
N THR A 74 1.81 -6.27 -1.07
CA THR A 74 1.16 -7.58 -1.27
C THR A 74 1.12 -8.35 0.05
N GLU A 75 2.23 -8.41 0.80
CA GLU A 75 2.25 -9.08 2.09
C GLU A 75 1.35 -8.38 3.13
N LYS A 76 1.35 -7.05 3.14
CA LYS A 76 0.43 -6.27 3.98
C LYS A 76 -1.04 -6.55 3.64
N ALA A 77 -1.39 -6.60 2.34
CA ALA A 77 -2.74 -6.91 1.89
C ALA A 77 -3.18 -8.30 2.36
N LYS A 78 -2.31 -9.30 2.21
CA LYS A 78 -2.57 -10.68 2.70
C LYS A 78 -2.79 -10.72 4.22
N ILE A 79 -2.02 -9.96 5.00
CA ILE A 79 -2.20 -9.86 6.45
C ILE A 79 -3.55 -9.21 6.78
N ASP A 80 -3.87 -8.07 6.16
CA ASP A 80 -5.13 -7.36 6.40
C ASP A 80 -6.35 -8.22 6.00
N ILE A 81 -6.27 -8.94 4.87
CA ILE A 81 -7.28 -9.91 4.43
C ILE A 81 -7.50 -11.01 5.47
N ARG A 82 -6.41 -11.62 5.98
CA ARG A 82 -6.50 -12.67 7.02
C ARG A 82 -7.14 -12.16 8.30
N ASN A 83 -6.92 -10.90 8.63
CA ASN A 83 -7.52 -10.23 9.78
C ASN A 83 -8.95 -9.72 9.52
N GLY A 84 -9.56 -10.07 8.37
CA GLY A 84 -10.93 -9.66 8.02
C GLY A 84 -11.08 -8.18 7.66
N LYS A 85 -9.98 -7.48 7.37
CA LYS A 85 -9.97 -6.06 7.01
C LYS A 85 -10.01 -5.90 5.50
N PHE A 86 -11.19 -5.55 4.98
CA PHE A 86 -11.40 -5.29 3.55
C PHE A 86 -11.38 -3.79 3.24
N LEU A 87 -10.57 -3.39 2.27
CA LEU A 87 -10.46 -2.01 1.80
C LEU A 87 -10.79 -1.94 0.31
N TYR A 88 -11.74 -1.10 -0.07
CA TYR A 88 -11.97 -0.76 -1.47
C TYR A 88 -11.39 0.62 -1.79
N TYR A 89 -10.60 0.68 -2.86
CA TYR A 89 -10.00 1.92 -3.33
C TYR A 89 -10.77 2.40 -4.56
N THR A 90 -11.27 3.64 -4.48
CA THR A 90 -12.04 4.25 -5.57
C THR A 90 -11.48 5.62 -5.94
N SER A 91 -11.69 6.02 -7.19
CA SER A 91 -11.48 7.39 -7.68
C SER A 91 -12.74 8.27 -7.53
N VAL A 92 -13.85 7.67 -7.11
CA VAL A 92 -15.15 8.34 -6.96
C VAL A 92 -15.07 9.47 -5.93
N ASN A 93 -15.52 10.66 -6.34
CA ASN A 93 -15.45 11.87 -5.53
C ASN A 93 -16.82 12.33 -5.01
N LYS A 94 -17.81 12.52 -5.90
CA LYS A 94 -19.13 13.08 -5.54
C LYS A 94 -19.93 12.10 -4.66
N GLU A 95 -19.92 10.82 -5.00
CA GLU A 95 -20.73 9.78 -4.35
C GLU A 95 -20.02 9.15 -3.15
N PHE A 96 -18.81 9.59 -2.80
CA PHE A 96 -17.95 8.91 -1.83
C PHE A 96 -18.68 8.56 -0.53
N CYS A 97 -19.42 9.54 0.03
CA CYS A 97 -20.19 9.36 1.26
C CYS A 97 -21.36 8.37 1.11
N GLU A 98 -21.97 8.28 -0.07
CA GLU A 98 -23.06 7.35 -0.33
C GLU A 98 -22.53 5.92 -0.55
N LEU A 99 -21.42 5.80 -1.30
CA LEU A 99 -20.74 4.53 -1.51
C LEU A 99 -20.18 3.96 -0.20
N GLU A 100 -19.59 4.80 0.66
CA GLU A 100 -19.09 4.37 1.98
C GLU A 100 -20.21 3.76 2.84
N LYS A 101 -21.41 4.37 2.86
CA LYS A 101 -22.56 3.85 3.61
C LYS A 101 -23.00 2.49 3.10
N LEU A 102 -22.99 2.29 1.78
CA LEU A 102 -23.35 1.01 1.17
C LEU A 102 -22.32 -0.08 1.51
N LEU A 103 -21.03 0.24 1.42
CA LEU A 103 -19.93 -0.71 1.68
C LEU A 103 -19.81 -1.14 3.15
N LYS A 104 -20.24 -0.30 4.11
CA LYS A 104 -20.30 -0.66 5.53
C LYS A 104 -21.11 -1.93 5.78
N LYS A 105 -22.17 -2.18 5.00
CA LYS A 105 -22.99 -3.40 5.09
C LYS A 105 -22.22 -4.68 4.79
N TYR A 106 -21.11 -4.57 4.05
CA TYR A 106 -20.24 -5.67 3.65
C TYR A 106 -18.95 -5.74 4.48
N ASN A 107 -18.84 -4.92 5.54
CA ASN A 107 -17.60 -4.73 6.30
C ASN A 107 -16.40 -4.34 5.41
N ILE A 108 -16.66 -3.55 4.36
CA ILE A 108 -15.64 -3.00 3.47
C ILE A 108 -15.48 -1.51 3.78
N LYS A 109 -14.26 -1.05 4.04
CA LYS A 109 -13.97 0.38 4.21
C LYS A 109 -13.57 0.98 2.86
N LEU A 110 -14.07 2.19 2.60
CA LEU A 110 -13.73 2.95 1.40
C LEU A 110 -12.49 3.80 1.65
N LYS A 111 -11.58 3.87 0.68
CA LYS A 111 -10.37 4.71 0.75
C LYS A 111 -10.10 5.37 -0.61
N LYS A 112 -9.54 6.58 -0.58
CA LYS A 112 -9.06 7.29 -1.78
C LYS A 112 -7.57 7.08 -1.97
N GLY A 113 -7.12 7.07 -3.22
CA GLY A 113 -5.69 7.08 -3.59
C GLY A 113 -5.03 5.70 -3.62
N ALA A 114 -3.70 5.67 -3.48
CA ALA A 114 -2.92 4.45 -3.55
C ALA A 114 -1.75 4.42 -2.56
N ASP A 115 -1.45 3.23 -2.00
CA ASP A 115 -0.43 3.08 -0.96
C ASP A 115 1.03 3.02 -1.50
N CYS A 116 1.27 2.72 -2.79
CA CYS A 116 2.63 2.63 -3.40
C CYS A 116 2.78 3.41 -4.73
N GLY A 117 2.05 4.52 -4.90
CA GLY A 117 2.09 5.29 -6.15
C GLY A 117 1.39 4.57 -7.31
N GLY A 118 0.77 5.36 -8.20
CA GLY A 118 -0.17 4.84 -9.19
C GLY A 118 0.41 4.48 -10.56
N SER A 119 1.74 4.44 -10.73
CA SER A 119 2.35 4.34 -12.05
C SER A 119 3.22 3.10 -12.17
N ARG A 120 2.90 2.26 -13.16
CA ARG A 120 3.75 1.16 -13.60
C ARG A 120 4.91 1.74 -14.42
N LEU A 121 6.14 1.45 -14.04
CA LEU A 121 7.33 1.93 -14.75
C LEU A 121 8.48 0.96 -14.59
N GLY A 122 9.09 0.54 -15.70
CA GLY A 122 10.39 -0.12 -15.67
C GLY A 122 10.47 -1.43 -14.88
N GLY A 123 9.37 -2.16 -14.72
CA GLY A 123 9.31 -3.36 -13.87
C GLY A 123 8.79 -3.11 -12.45
N PHE A 124 8.53 -1.87 -12.06
CA PHE A 124 7.78 -1.53 -10.85
C PHE A 124 6.28 -1.56 -11.13
N ASN A 125 5.55 -2.28 -10.30
CA ASN A 125 4.10 -2.41 -10.33
C ASN A 125 3.45 -1.34 -9.44
N GLY A 126 2.41 -0.69 -9.98
CA GLY A 126 1.51 0.14 -9.19
C GLY A 126 0.42 -0.71 -8.54
N PHE A 127 -0.21 -0.16 -7.50
CA PHE A 127 -1.47 -0.67 -6.95
C PHE A 127 -1.48 -2.10 -6.37
N CYS A 128 -0.32 -2.70 -6.04
CA CYS A 128 -0.26 -4.11 -5.61
C CYS A 128 -1.14 -4.46 -4.40
N TYR A 129 -1.24 -3.55 -3.41
CA TYR A 129 -2.15 -3.75 -2.29
C TYR A 129 -3.61 -3.84 -2.77
N GLN A 130 -3.99 -2.93 -3.66
CA GLN A 130 -5.35 -2.79 -4.17
C GLN A 130 -5.75 -3.93 -5.09
N GLU A 131 -4.81 -4.46 -5.87
CA GLU A 131 -5.04 -5.62 -6.73
C GLU A 131 -5.35 -6.86 -5.89
N GLU A 132 -4.52 -7.18 -4.89
CA GLU A 132 -4.75 -8.30 -3.97
C GLU A 132 -6.06 -8.15 -3.18
N MET A 133 -6.31 -6.94 -2.66
CA MET A 133 -7.52 -6.66 -1.90
C MET A 133 -8.78 -6.74 -2.76
N SER A 134 -8.77 -6.15 -3.96
CA SER A 134 -9.90 -6.19 -4.89
C SER A 134 -10.19 -7.62 -5.33
N LYS A 135 -9.15 -8.39 -5.67
CA LYS A 135 -9.27 -9.81 -6.01
C LYS A 135 -9.99 -10.57 -4.91
N LYS A 136 -9.57 -10.40 -3.65
CA LYS A 136 -10.20 -11.09 -2.53
C LYS A 136 -11.66 -10.67 -2.30
N ILE A 137 -11.97 -9.39 -2.46
CA ILE A 137 -13.34 -8.90 -2.33
C ILE A 137 -14.22 -9.48 -3.45
N PHE A 138 -13.73 -9.53 -4.70
CA PHE A 138 -14.46 -10.11 -5.83
C PHE A 138 -14.68 -11.61 -5.68
N GLU A 139 -13.69 -12.36 -5.18
CA GLU A 139 -13.88 -13.77 -4.83
C GLU A 139 -15.01 -13.96 -3.80
N LYS A 140 -15.11 -13.05 -2.83
CA LYS A 140 -16.06 -13.17 -1.72
C LYS A 140 -17.48 -12.73 -2.07
N TYR A 141 -17.63 -11.66 -2.84
CA TYR A 141 -18.92 -11.00 -3.06
C TYR A 141 -19.34 -10.91 -4.54
N GLY A 142 -18.51 -11.39 -5.45
CA GLY A 142 -18.72 -11.32 -6.89
C GLY A 142 -18.11 -10.07 -7.53
N SER A 143 -17.72 -10.21 -8.80
CA SER A 143 -17.07 -9.15 -9.57
C SER A 143 -17.96 -7.93 -9.82
N LYS A 144 -19.28 -8.10 -9.82
CA LYS A 144 -20.27 -7.03 -10.07
C LYS A 144 -20.66 -6.21 -8.84
N LEU A 145 -20.09 -6.52 -7.66
CA LEU A 145 -20.48 -5.85 -6.42
C LEU A 145 -20.30 -4.33 -6.54
N PHE A 146 -19.10 -3.88 -6.90
CA PHE A 146 -18.79 -2.45 -6.87
C PHE A 146 -19.58 -1.67 -7.92
N ASP A 147 -19.67 -2.13 -9.17
CA ASP A 147 -20.49 -1.49 -10.21
C ASP A 147 -21.93 -1.27 -9.73
N SER A 148 -22.50 -2.29 -9.06
CA SER A 148 -23.86 -2.21 -8.52
C SER A 148 -23.97 -1.19 -7.39
N LEU A 149 -22.99 -1.16 -6.47
CA LEU A 149 -22.99 -0.22 -5.35
C LEU A 149 -22.71 1.21 -5.80
N GLU A 150 -21.86 1.41 -6.81
CA GLU A 150 -21.54 2.72 -7.39
C GLU A 150 -22.75 3.30 -8.12
N GLU A 151 -23.49 2.50 -8.90
CA GLU A 151 -24.74 2.96 -9.53
C GLU A 151 -25.79 3.40 -8.48
N VAL A 152 -25.93 2.64 -7.40
CA VAL A 152 -26.83 3.00 -6.30
C VAL A 152 -26.35 4.26 -5.58
N ALA A 153 -25.04 4.40 -5.36
CA ALA A 153 -24.45 5.57 -4.73
C ALA A 153 -24.66 6.84 -5.59
N GLN A 154 -24.48 6.72 -6.91
CA GLN A 154 -24.72 7.77 -7.89
C GLN A 154 -26.16 8.23 -7.88
N LYS A 155 -27.11 7.29 -7.94
CA LYS A 155 -28.54 7.59 -7.80
C LYS A 155 -28.84 8.34 -6.50
N ASN A 156 -28.34 7.83 -5.37
CA ASN A 156 -28.58 8.43 -4.06
C ASN A 156 -27.99 9.85 -3.95
N TYR A 157 -26.82 10.08 -4.54
CA TYR A 157 -26.19 11.39 -4.57
C TYR A 157 -27.04 12.39 -5.38
N VAL A 158 -27.49 12.00 -6.58
CA VAL A 158 -28.34 12.85 -7.43
C VAL A 158 -29.66 13.20 -6.74
N LEU A 159 -30.34 12.23 -6.14
CA LEU A 159 -31.62 12.46 -5.46
C LEU A 159 -31.48 13.40 -4.24
N LYS A 160 -30.33 13.38 -3.56
CA LYS A 160 -30.03 14.28 -2.44
C LYS A 160 -29.61 15.68 -2.88
N ASN A 161 -29.09 15.80 -4.10
CA ASN A 161 -28.52 17.03 -4.63
C ASN A 161 -29.10 17.35 -6.03
N PRO A 162 -30.43 17.48 -6.18
CA PRO A 162 -31.06 17.56 -7.49
C PRO A 162 -30.66 18.81 -8.28
N THR A 163 -30.25 19.88 -7.59
CA THR A 163 -29.83 21.15 -8.19
C THR A 163 -28.35 21.23 -8.52
N ILE A 164 -27.52 20.29 -8.03
CA ILE A 164 -26.07 20.31 -8.27
C ILE A 164 -25.80 19.60 -9.60
N GLU A 165 -25.25 20.32 -10.57
CA GLU A 165 -24.93 19.75 -11.87
C GLU A 165 -24.03 18.50 -11.74
N TYR A 166 -24.41 17.47 -12.48
CA TYR A 166 -23.65 16.24 -12.54
C TYR A 166 -23.45 15.78 -13.97
N ILE A 167 -22.33 16.22 -14.53
CA ILE A 167 -21.82 15.76 -15.82
C ILE A 167 -20.89 14.55 -15.63
N GLU A 168 -21.16 13.49 -16.40
CA GLU A 168 -20.28 12.34 -16.60
C GLU A 168 -20.16 12.12 -18.11
N ASP A 169 -18.93 12.04 -18.64
CA ASP A 169 -18.65 11.91 -20.07
C ASP A 169 -19.39 12.91 -20.98
N GLY A 170 -19.57 14.14 -20.49
CA GLY A 170 -20.27 15.22 -21.20
C GLY A 170 -21.80 15.16 -21.14
N ILE A 171 -22.37 14.22 -20.38
CA ILE A 171 -23.82 14.05 -20.24
C ILE A 171 -24.25 14.38 -18.81
N ASP A 172 -25.30 15.20 -18.65
CA ASP A 172 -25.92 15.42 -17.34
C ASP A 172 -26.72 14.17 -16.91
N ILE A 173 -26.13 13.39 -16.03
CA ILE A 173 -26.71 12.13 -15.57
C ILE A 173 -27.88 12.32 -14.62
N ARG A 174 -28.16 13.56 -14.15
CA ARG A 174 -29.34 13.81 -13.31
C ARG A 174 -30.64 13.45 -14.00
N ALA A 175 -30.70 13.66 -15.32
CA ALA A 175 -31.87 13.31 -16.14
C ALA A 175 -32.23 11.82 -16.04
N LYS A 176 -31.25 10.93 -15.83
CA LYS A 176 -31.46 9.49 -15.62
C LYS A 176 -32.27 9.21 -14.36
N TYR A 177 -32.14 10.03 -13.32
CA TYR A 177 -32.67 9.74 -11.98
C TYR A 177 -33.80 10.67 -11.51
N LEU A 178 -33.82 11.93 -11.95
CA LEU A 178 -34.82 12.93 -11.52
C LEU A 178 -36.13 12.88 -12.33
N GLY A 179 -36.14 12.18 -13.47
CA GLY A 179 -37.27 12.13 -14.39
C GLY A 179 -37.52 13.47 -15.11
N LYS A 180 -38.28 13.45 -16.21
CA LYS A 180 -38.51 14.63 -17.09
C LYS A 180 -39.21 15.82 -16.41
N ASN A 181 -39.78 15.65 -15.21
CA ASN A 181 -40.63 16.65 -14.57
C ASN A 181 -39.92 17.55 -13.54
N GLN A 182 -38.69 17.26 -13.16
CA GLN A 182 -37.86 18.23 -12.44
C GLN A 182 -37.10 19.05 -13.47
N LYS A 183 -37.56 20.27 -13.74
CA LYS A 183 -36.84 21.22 -14.60
C LYS A 183 -35.42 21.40 -14.05
N LEU A 184 -34.45 20.87 -14.79
CA LEU A 184 -33.03 21.19 -14.62
C LEU A 184 -32.92 22.70 -14.89
N ARG A 185 -32.86 23.49 -13.82
CA ARG A 185 -32.62 24.93 -13.87
C ARG A 185 -31.12 25.19 -13.81
#